data_AF-A0A1S8DDQ7-F1
#
_entry.id   AF-A0A1S8DDQ7-F1
#
_cell.length_a   1.000
_cell.length_b   1.000
_cell.length_c   1.000
_cell.angle_alpha   90.00
_cell.angle_beta   90.00
_cell.angle_gamma   90.00
#
_symmetry.space_group_name_H-M   'P 1'
#
loop_
_entity.id
_entity.type
_entity.pdbx_description
1 polymer ?
#
loop_
_entity_poly.entity_id
_entity_poly.type
_entity_poly.pdbx_seq_one_letter_code
_entity_poly.pdbx_strand_id
1 'polypeptide(L)'
;MTTAPAAAKKDMALVGLRTALNILAKWKTSTEQAGNILRVSRSTISRARTDKAVSLDEDQLKRVSLVLNIHSALRMLFDNPANVYGFMQMENHNEFFNGRSPMDVVQGGDMIALYETFRRIDSLRGAQW
;
A
#
# COMPACT_ATOMS: atom_id res chain seq x y z
N MET A 1 -36.86 -7.06 1.57
CA MET A 1 -36.04 -5.88 1.24
C MET A 1 -34.96 -5.75 2.31
N THR A 2 -33.72 -6.14 1.99
CA THR A 2 -32.62 -6.21 2.97
C THR A 2 -31.65 -5.06 2.72
N THR A 3 -31.85 -3.92 3.36
CA THR A 3 -30.94 -2.76 3.28
C THR A 3 -29.82 -2.91 4.31
N ALA A 4 -28.77 -3.67 3.99
CA ALA A 4 -27.49 -3.59 4.70
C ALA A 4 -26.20 -3.68 3.82
N PRO A 5 -26.01 -2.93 2.71
CA PRO A 5 -24.73 -2.99 1.97
C PRO A 5 -23.78 -1.80 2.18
N ALA A 6 -24.29 -0.61 2.55
CA ALA A 6 -23.51 0.62 2.47
C ALA A 6 -22.69 0.95 3.73
N ALA A 7 -23.20 0.64 4.93
CA ALA A 7 -22.52 0.91 6.19
C ALA A 7 -21.28 0.00 6.35
N ALA A 8 -21.45 -1.31 6.16
CA ALA A 8 -20.35 -2.29 6.24
C ALA A 8 -19.21 -1.98 5.22
N LYS A 9 -19.55 -1.53 4.01
CA LYS A 9 -18.55 -1.11 3.01
C LYS A 9 -17.75 0.11 3.45
N LYS A 10 -18.36 1.08 4.13
CA LYS A 10 -17.67 2.26 4.68
C LYS A 10 -16.71 1.87 5.81
N ASP A 11 -17.13 0.94 6.67
CA ASP A 11 -16.27 0.43 7.76
C ASP A 11 -15.06 -0.32 7.20
N MET A 12 -15.26 -1.18 6.19
CA MET A 12 -14.17 -1.87 5.51
C MET A 12 -13.20 -0.89 4.82
N ALA A 13 -13.71 0.15 4.16
CA ALA A 13 -12.87 1.17 3.51
C ALA A 13 -12.01 1.91 4.54
N LEU A 14 -12.57 2.29 5.70
CA LEU A 14 -11.83 2.91 6.79
C LEU A 14 -10.75 1.98 7.35
N VAL A 15 -11.10 0.73 7.65
CA VAL A 15 -10.16 -0.26 8.17
C VAL A 15 -9.03 -0.53 7.20
N GLY A 16 -9.34 -0.71 5.91
CA GLY A 16 -8.36 -0.92 4.84
C GLY A 16 -7.41 0.27 4.71
N LEU A 17 -7.94 1.50 4.67
CA LEU A 17 -7.13 2.71 4.60
C LEU A 17 -6.20 2.86 5.80
N ARG A 18 -6.71 2.66 7.02
CA ARG A 18 -5.91 2.75 8.24
C ARG A 18 -4.78 1.71 8.25
N THR A 19 -5.07 0.50 7.80
CA THR A 19 -4.09 -0.58 7.69
C THR A 19 -3.00 -0.23 6.67
N ALA A 20 -3.38 0.25 5.48
CA ALA A 20 -2.43 0.70 4.46
C ALA A 20 -1.56 1.87 4.97
N LEU A 21 -2.13 2.86 5.65
CA LEU A 21 -1.38 3.97 6.24
C LEU A 21 -0.37 3.51 7.30
N ASN A 22 -0.70 2.48 8.08
CA ASN A 22 0.21 1.90 9.07
C ASN A 22 1.36 1.13 8.41
N ILE A 23 1.10 0.41 7.32
CA ILE A 23 2.13 -0.27 6.52
C ILE A 23 3.09 0.75 5.92
N LEU A 24 2.55 1.78 5.25
CA LEU A 24 3.34 2.86 4.65
C LEU A 24 4.24 3.55 5.69
N ALA A 25 3.71 3.82 6.89
CA ALA A 25 4.51 4.37 7.99
C ALA A 25 5.66 3.44 8.42
N LYS A 26 5.45 2.12 8.43
CA LYS A 26 6.52 1.15 8.71
C LYS A 26 7.55 1.07 7.58
N TRP A 27 7.14 1.31 6.34
CA TRP A 27 8.01 1.56 5.20
C TRP A 27 8.59 2.98 5.17
N LYS A 28 8.52 3.74 6.27
CA LYS A 28 9.16 5.06 6.45
C LYS A 28 8.66 6.17 5.52
N THR A 29 7.44 6.06 4.99
CA THR A 29 6.85 7.16 4.20
C THR A 29 6.45 8.34 5.09
N SER A 30 6.66 9.55 4.58
CA SER A 30 6.03 10.77 5.11
C SER A 30 4.51 10.76 4.86
N THR A 31 3.76 11.61 5.58
CA THR A 31 2.33 11.79 5.34
C THR A 31 2.01 12.25 3.92
N GLU A 32 2.92 13.02 3.31
CA GLU A 32 2.77 13.49 1.93
C GLU A 32 2.94 12.37 0.93
N GLN A 33 4.02 11.59 1.05
CA GLN A 33 4.24 10.40 0.21
C GLN A 33 3.07 9.42 0.34
N ALA A 34 2.59 9.16 1.55
CA ALA A 34 1.42 8.30 1.76
C ALA A 34 0.15 8.85 1.10
N GLY A 35 -0.06 10.18 1.16
CA GLY A 35 -1.16 10.86 0.48
C GLY A 35 -1.09 10.73 -1.04
N ASN A 36 0.12 10.85 -1.61
CA ASN A 36 0.36 10.69 -3.04
C ASN A 36 0.12 9.24 -3.49
N ILE A 37 0.71 8.25 -2.80
CA ILE A 37 0.56 6.82 -3.11
C ILE A 37 -0.92 6.40 -3.10
N LEU A 38 -1.67 6.82 -2.07
CA LEU A 38 -3.07 6.43 -1.88
C LEU A 38 -4.07 7.37 -2.57
N ARG A 39 -3.60 8.47 -3.18
CA ARG A 39 -4.41 9.56 -3.74
C ARG A 39 -5.46 10.09 -2.75
N VAL A 40 -5.05 10.34 -1.51
CA VAL A 40 -5.92 10.89 -0.46
C VAL A 40 -5.34 12.18 0.12
N SER A 41 -6.21 13.10 0.50
CA SER A 41 -5.80 14.35 1.14
C SER A 41 -5.28 14.12 2.56
N ARG A 42 -4.49 15.08 3.06
CA ARG A 42 -4.07 15.11 4.47
C ARG A 42 -5.28 15.07 5.44
N SER A 43 -6.40 15.70 5.07
CA SER A 43 -7.62 15.68 5.89
C SER A 43 -8.27 14.29 5.95
N THR A 44 -8.27 13.54 4.84
CA THR A 44 -8.74 12.14 4.82
C THR A 44 -7.83 11.25 5.67
N ILE A 45 -6.51 11.43 5.60
CA ILE A 45 -5.55 10.72 6.47
C ILE A 45 -5.83 11.02 7.95
N SER A 46 -6.00 12.30 8.31
CA SER A 46 -6.29 12.70 9.70
C SER A 46 -7.60 12.10 10.23
N ARG A 47 -8.66 12.09 9.40
CA ARG A 47 -9.93 11.42 9.72
C ARG A 47 -9.76 9.92 9.94
N ALA A 48 -9.05 9.25 9.03
CA ALA A 48 -8.82 7.81 9.12
C ALA A 48 -8.05 7.42 10.38
N ARG A 49 -7.10 8.27 10.83
CA ARG A 49 -6.34 8.06 12.07
C ARG A 49 -7.15 8.33 13.35
N THR A 50 -8.26 9.06 13.25
CA THR A 50 -9.16 9.38 14.37
C THR A 50 -10.47 8.59 14.32
N ASP A 51 -10.47 7.49 13.57
CA ASP A 51 -11.62 6.57 13.39
C ASP A 51 -12.90 7.25 12.91
N LYS A 52 -12.75 8.38 12.22
CA LYS A 52 -13.87 9.05 11.56
C LYS A 52 -14.11 8.38 10.22
N ALA A 53 -15.38 8.16 9.90
CA ALA A 53 -15.80 7.60 8.61
C ALA A 53 -15.08 8.33 7.46
N VAL A 54 -14.70 7.61 6.41
CA VAL A 54 -14.12 8.15 5.17
C VAL A 54 -14.87 7.56 3.99
N SER A 55 -14.92 8.29 2.88
CA SER A 55 -15.43 7.75 1.61
C SER A 55 -14.26 7.67 0.65
N LEU A 56 -14.05 6.49 0.07
CA LEU A 56 -13.04 6.26 -0.94
C LEU A 56 -13.71 5.94 -2.27
N ASP A 57 -13.15 6.45 -3.36
CA ASP A 57 -13.53 6.01 -4.70
C ASP A 57 -12.82 4.71 -5.08
N GLU A 58 -13.17 4.16 -6.24
CA GLU A 58 -12.65 2.86 -6.70
C GLU A 58 -11.13 2.86 -6.91
N ASP A 59 -10.54 3.96 -7.38
CA ASP A 59 -9.11 4.05 -7.60
C ASP A 59 -8.36 4.11 -6.26
N GLN A 60 -8.87 4.85 -5.27
CA GLN A 60 -8.32 4.86 -3.92
C GLN A 60 -8.40 3.46 -3.26
N LEU A 61 -9.51 2.75 -3.45
CA LEU A 61 -9.66 1.37 -2.95
C LEU A 61 -8.69 0.40 -3.63
N LYS A 62 -8.42 0.55 -4.93
CA LYS A 62 -7.41 -0.23 -5.65
C LYS A 62 -6.00 0.06 -5.12
N ARG A 63 -5.66 1.33 -4.88
CA ARG A 63 -4.37 1.73 -4.30
C ARG A 63 -4.17 1.16 -2.89
N VAL A 64 -5.20 1.22 -2.05
CA VAL A 64 -5.21 0.57 -0.73
C VAL A 64 -4.95 -0.93 -0.89
N SER A 65 -5.69 -1.60 -1.77
CA SER A 65 -5.52 -3.04 -2.03
C SER A 65 -4.10 -3.39 -2.49
N LEU A 66 -3.48 -2.58 -3.35
CA LEU A 66 -2.10 -2.80 -3.80
C LEU A 66 -1.09 -2.70 -2.66
N VAL A 67 -1.21 -1.69 -1.78
CA VAL A 67 -0.33 -1.56 -0.60
C VAL A 67 -0.46 -2.78 0.31
N LEU A 68 -1.69 -3.24 0.56
CA LEU A 68 -1.94 -4.43 1.37
C LEU A 68 -1.34 -5.69 0.72
N ASN A 69 -1.50 -5.85 -0.59
CA ASN A 69 -1.00 -7.00 -1.34
C ASN A 69 0.54 -7.03 -1.42
N ILE A 70 1.20 -5.88 -1.60
CA ILE A 70 2.66 -5.77 -1.52
C ILE A 70 3.13 -6.24 -0.15
N HIS A 71 2.51 -5.75 0.93
CA HIS A 71 2.90 -6.18 2.28
C HIS A 71 2.68 -7.68 2.51
N SER A 72 1.56 -8.22 2.00
CA SER A 72 1.28 -9.65 2.07
C SER A 72 2.33 -10.48 1.32
N ALA A 73 2.73 -10.05 0.12
CA ALA A 73 3.78 -10.72 -0.65
C ALA A 73 5.12 -10.70 0.09
N LEU A 74 5.51 -9.55 0.65
CA LEU A 74 6.74 -9.44 1.46
C LEU A 74 6.72 -10.33 2.71
N ARG A 75 5.55 -10.47 3.36
CA ARG A 75 5.36 -11.37 4.51
C ARG A 75 5.46 -12.85 4.14
N MET A 76 5.25 -13.21 2.88
CA MET A 76 5.46 -14.57 2.39
C MET A 76 6.90 -14.81 1.95
N LEU A 77 7.61 -13.78 1.49
CA LEU A 77 9.00 -13.87 1.05
C LEU A 77 10.01 -13.88 2.21
N PHE A 78 9.68 -13.23 3.33
CA PHE A 78 10.62 -13.04 4.43
C PHE A 78 10.03 -13.45 5.78
N ASP A 79 10.77 -14.30 6.49
CA ASP A 79 10.42 -14.70 7.85
C ASP A 79 10.75 -13.61 8.89
N ASN A 80 11.76 -12.78 8.60
CA ASN A 80 12.21 -11.75 9.54
C ASN A 80 11.48 -10.41 9.30
N PRO A 81 10.97 -9.74 10.36
CA PRO A 81 10.27 -8.46 10.23
C PRO A 81 11.13 -7.33 9.64
N ALA A 82 12.45 -7.38 9.81
CA ALA A 82 13.35 -6.35 9.31
C ALA A 82 13.29 -6.27 7.78
N ASN A 83 13.30 -7.40 7.08
CA ASN A 83 13.18 -7.45 5.63
C ASN A 83 11.76 -7.14 5.15
N VAL A 84 10.73 -7.63 5.86
CA VAL A 84 9.32 -7.34 5.52
C VAL A 84 9.05 -5.82 5.45
N TYR A 85 9.62 -5.05 6.37
CA TYR A 85 9.44 -3.60 6.42
C TYR A 85 10.58 -2.81 5.78
N GLY A 86 11.78 -3.40 5.65
CA GLY A 86 12.95 -2.77 5.08
C GLY A 86 13.05 -2.86 3.57
N PHE A 87 12.50 -3.93 2.94
CA PHE A 87 12.67 -4.19 1.51
C PHE A 87 12.24 -3.03 0.62
N MET A 88 11.14 -2.34 0.97
CA MET A 88 10.66 -1.20 0.19
C MET A 88 11.65 -0.03 0.15
N GLN A 89 12.58 0.07 1.11
CA GLN A 89 13.60 1.10 1.22
C GLN A 89 14.97 0.64 0.70
N MET A 90 15.14 -0.64 0.39
CA MET A 90 16.41 -1.18 -0.10
C MET A 90 16.56 -0.89 -1.58
N GLU A 91 17.76 -0.49 -2.00
CA GLU A 91 18.12 -0.43 -3.42
C GLU A 91 17.86 -1.79 -4.08
N ASN A 92 17.25 -1.75 -5.26
CA ASN A 92 16.92 -2.97 -5.99
C ASN A 92 17.52 -2.90 -7.39
N HIS A 93 18.44 -3.82 -7.66
CA HIS A 93 19.16 -3.90 -8.93
C HIS A 93 18.45 -4.74 -9.99
N ASN A 94 17.24 -5.24 -9.74
CA ASN A 94 16.42 -5.81 -10.79
C ASN A 94 16.10 -4.74 -11.84
N GLU A 95 16.04 -5.14 -13.11
CA GLU A 95 15.93 -4.26 -14.28
C GLU A 95 14.84 -3.17 -14.16
N PHE A 96 13.69 -3.50 -13.57
CA PHE A 96 12.59 -2.54 -13.37
C PHE A 96 12.92 -1.40 -12.40
N PHE A 97 13.63 -1.73 -11.31
CA PHE A 97 13.97 -0.75 -10.27
C PHE A 97 15.22 0.04 -10.65
N ASN A 98 16.11 -0.54 -11.46
CA ASN A 98 17.30 0.10 -12.03
C ASN A 98 18.17 0.77 -10.94
N GLY A 99 18.40 0.07 -9.83
CA GLY A 99 19.17 0.55 -8.68
C GLY A 99 18.39 1.45 -7.71
N ARG A 100 17.16 1.86 -8.05
CA ARG A 100 16.29 2.61 -7.11
C ARG A 100 15.63 1.66 -6.11
N SER A 101 15.19 2.18 -4.98
CA SER A 101 14.33 1.40 -4.09
C SER A 101 12.92 1.27 -4.66
N PRO A 102 12.14 0.24 -4.28
CA PRO A 102 10.72 0.19 -4.61
C PRO A 102 9.95 1.44 -4.16
N MET A 103 10.32 2.03 -3.01
CA MET A 103 9.70 3.25 -2.53
C MET A 103 9.97 4.45 -3.45
N ASP A 104 11.20 4.60 -3.94
CA ASP A 104 11.56 5.70 -4.86
C ASP A 104 10.71 5.69 -6.13
N VAL A 105 10.32 4.49 -6.58
CA VAL A 105 9.47 4.28 -7.76
C VAL A 105 8.01 4.66 -7.48
N VAL A 106 7.47 4.30 -6.32
CA VAL A 106 6.02 4.47 -6.04
C VAL A 106 5.66 5.78 -5.34
N GLN A 107 6.61 6.47 -4.69
CA GLN A 107 6.33 7.66 -3.87
C GLN A 107 5.70 8.83 -4.64
N GLY A 108 5.90 8.88 -5.97
CA GLY A 108 5.29 9.88 -6.85
C GLY A 108 3.78 9.69 -7.06
N GLY A 109 3.20 8.57 -6.62
CA GLY A 109 1.76 8.32 -6.71
C GLY A 109 1.27 7.79 -8.06
N ASP A 110 2.17 7.46 -8.98
CA ASP A 110 1.80 6.84 -10.26
C ASP A 110 1.21 5.45 -10.05
N MET A 111 0.04 5.20 -10.63
CA MET A 111 -0.69 3.94 -10.43
C MET A 111 0.00 2.76 -11.12
N ILE A 112 0.59 2.99 -12.30
CA ILE A 112 1.26 1.94 -13.07
C ILE A 112 2.52 1.50 -12.31
N ALA A 113 3.30 2.45 -11.79
CA ALA A 113 4.46 2.20 -10.94
C ALA A 113 4.11 1.38 -9.70
N LEU A 114 3.01 1.72 -9.01
CA LEU A 114 2.54 0.96 -7.84
C LEU A 114 2.13 -0.47 -8.21
N TYR A 115 1.40 -0.64 -9.32
CA TYR A 115 0.96 -1.94 -9.80
C TYR A 115 2.12 -2.82 -10.27
N GLU A 116 3.06 -2.29 -11.06
CA GLU A 116 4.23 -3.02 -11.52
C GLU A 116 5.14 -3.39 -10.35
N THR A 117 5.30 -2.51 -9.35
CA THR A 117 6.02 -2.85 -8.11
C THR A 117 5.38 -4.05 -7.41
N PHE A 118 4.06 -4.07 -7.27
CA PHE A 118 3.35 -5.23 -6.74
C PHE A 118 3.61 -6.50 -7.56
N ARG A 119 3.44 -6.44 -8.89
CA ARG A 119 3.66 -7.60 -9.76
C ARG A 119 5.06 -8.18 -9.65
N ARG A 120 6.08 -7.32 -9.62
CA ARG A 120 7.48 -7.75 -9.50
C ARG A 120 7.72 -8.42 -8.15
N ILE A 121 7.24 -7.84 -7.05
CA ILE A 121 7.38 -8.44 -5.72
C ILE A 121 6.63 -9.77 -5.64
N ASP A 122 5.39 -9.85 -6.14
CA ASP A 122 4.64 -11.12 -6.12
C ASP A 122 5.29 -12.19 -7.02
N SER A 123 5.91 -11.81 -8.14
CA SER A 123 6.60 -12.76 -9.02
C SER A 123 7.80 -13.45 -8.35
N LEU A 124 8.45 -12.81 -7.36
CA LEU A 124 9.53 -13.42 -6.59
C LEU A 124 9.06 -14.66 -5.82
N ARG A 125 7.76 -14.74 -5.49
CA ARG A 125 7.14 -15.91 -4.86
C ARG A 125 7.05 -17.11 -5.81
N GLY A 126 6.91 -16.86 -7.12
CA GLY A 126 6.79 -17.89 -8.15
C GLY A 126 8.13 -18.43 -8.65
N ALA A 127 9.23 -17.70 -8.43
CA ALA A 127 10.58 -18.12 -8.84
C ALA A 127 11.27 -19.05 -7.82
N GLN A 128 10.59 -19.45 -6.74
CA GLN A 128 11.12 -20.32 -5.69
C GLN A 128 10.83 -21.83 -5.88
N TRP A 129 10.54 -22.28 -7.11
CA TRP A 129 10.31 -23.71 -7.41
C TRP A 129 11.16 -24.17 -8.58
#